data_AF-A0A957UYF1-F1
#
_entry.id   AF-A0A957UYF1-F1
#
_cell.length_a   1.000
_cell.length_b   1.000
_cell.length_c   1.000
_cell.angle_alpha   90.00
_cell.angle_beta   90.00
_cell.angle_gamma   90.00
#
_symmetry.space_group_name_H-M   'P 1'
#
loop_
_entity.id
_entity.type
_entity.pdbx_description
1 polymer ?
#
loop_
_entity_poly.entity_id
_entity_poly.type
_entity_poly.pdbx_seq_one_letter_code
_entity_poly.pdbx_strand_id
1 'polypeptide(L)'
;HNGGIWPMVGGFHVAALVRHGWQHHAEQMLASLAEANRQGTTHDWAFNEWLHGTSGHPMGYEQQAWSAAMFLYAEHAVRTGTLPLFDELLAAKPVAAVASEDNEFHMTGGGGPA
;
A
#
# COMPACT_ATOMS: atom_id res chain seq x y z
N HIS A 1 13.17 8.52 9.76
CA HIS A 1 11.72 8.81 9.60
C HIS A 1 10.99 8.45 10.88
N ASN A 2 9.88 9.13 11.16
CA ASN A 2 9.07 9.11 12.40
C ASN A 2 8.03 7.97 12.49
N GLY A 3 8.10 6.96 11.61
CA GLY A 3 7.17 5.82 11.60
C GLY A 3 5.72 6.19 11.23
N GLY A 4 5.51 7.25 10.45
CA GLY A 4 4.17 7.64 9.99
C GLY A 4 3.50 6.59 9.10
N ILE A 5 2.17 6.58 9.11
CA ILE A 5 1.32 5.74 8.24
C ILE A 5 1.07 6.51 6.95
N TRP A 6 1.41 5.93 5.79
CA TRP A 6 1.23 6.57 4.50
C TRP A 6 0.10 5.86 3.74
N PRO A 7 -1.07 6.51 3.51
CA PRO A 7 -2.18 5.88 2.79
C PRO A 7 -1.79 5.37 1.40
N MET A 8 -0.93 6.12 0.69
CA MET A 8 -0.35 5.69 -0.59
C MET A 8 0.33 4.30 -0.47
N VAL A 9 1.18 4.10 0.54
CA VAL A 9 1.84 2.81 0.80
C VAL A 9 0.84 1.76 1.26
N GLY A 10 -0.19 2.16 2.03
CA GLY A 10 -1.29 1.28 2.42
C GLY A 10 -2.02 0.67 1.23
N GLY A 11 -2.23 1.43 0.15
CA GLY A 11 -2.82 0.88 -1.07
C GLY A 11 -1.95 -0.17 -1.76
N PHE A 12 -0.62 0.03 -1.79
CA PHE A 12 0.31 -0.99 -2.29
C PHE A 12 0.32 -2.23 -1.40
N HIS A 13 0.22 -2.06 -0.08
CA HIS A 13 0.14 -3.18 0.85
C HIS A 13 -1.11 -4.05 0.60
N VAL A 14 -2.27 -3.43 0.42
CA VAL A 14 -3.50 -4.16 0.05
C VAL A 14 -3.32 -4.92 -1.27
N ALA A 15 -2.78 -4.28 -2.30
CA ALA A 15 -2.50 -4.93 -3.58
C ALA A 15 -1.55 -6.13 -3.46
N ALA A 16 -0.53 -6.04 -2.61
CA ALA A 16 0.38 -7.15 -2.33
C ALA A 16 -0.35 -8.31 -1.64
N LEU A 17 -1.25 -8.03 -0.69
CA LEU A 17 -2.06 -9.06 -0.03
C LEU A 17 -2.98 -9.78 -1.02
N VAL A 18 -3.61 -9.05 -1.94
CA VAL A 18 -4.40 -9.63 -3.04
C VAL A 18 -3.53 -10.55 -3.89
N ARG A 19 -2.34 -10.09 -4.27
CA ARG A 19 -1.39 -10.90 -5.06
C ARG A 19 -0.97 -12.19 -4.36
N HIS A 20 -0.82 -12.17 -3.04
CA HIS A 20 -0.50 -13.35 -2.24
C HIS A 20 -1.71 -14.26 -1.98
N GLY A 21 -2.90 -13.93 -2.48
CA GLY A 21 -4.14 -14.67 -2.25
C GLY A 21 -4.68 -14.50 -0.83
N TRP A 22 -4.22 -13.51 -0.08
CA TRP A 22 -4.62 -13.26 1.31
C TRP A 22 -5.85 -12.34 1.36
N GLN A 23 -6.92 -12.77 0.69
CA GLN A 23 -8.11 -11.95 0.44
C GLN A 23 -8.71 -11.34 1.71
N HIS A 24 -8.87 -12.14 2.77
CA HIS A 24 -9.45 -11.65 4.03
C HIS A 24 -8.62 -10.54 4.67
N HIS A 25 -7.28 -10.67 4.66
CA HIS A 25 -6.40 -9.63 5.17
C HIS A 25 -6.42 -8.38 4.28
N ALA A 26 -6.51 -8.57 2.96
CA ALA A 26 -6.63 -7.46 2.01
C ALA A 26 -7.90 -6.62 2.27
N GLU A 27 -9.04 -7.27 2.52
CA GLU A 27 -10.30 -6.60 2.87
C GLU A 27 -10.21 -5.82 4.19
N GLN A 28 -9.59 -6.41 5.23
CA GLN A 28 -9.37 -5.74 6.51
C GLN A 28 -8.46 -4.51 6.37
N MET A 29 -7.39 -4.63 5.58
CA MET A 29 -6.48 -3.52 5.32
C MET A 29 -7.11 -2.45 4.43
N LEU A 30 -7.97 -2.83 3.48
CA LEU A 30 -8.74 -1.88 2.68
C LEU A 30 -9.70 -1.06 3.54
N ALA A 31 -10.40 -1.69 4.50
CA ALA A 31 -11.26 -0.97 5.44
C ALA A 31 -10.47 0.02 6.31
N SER A 32 -9.29 -0.39 6.80
CA SER A 32 -8.40 0.49 7.57
C SER A 32 -7.86 1.64 6.72
N LEU A 33 -7.52 1.38 5.45
CA LEU A 33 -7.09 2.37 4.48
C LEU A 33 -8.21 3.37 4.13
N ALA A 34 -9.45 2.90 4.01
CA ALA A 34 -10.61 3.76 3.80
C ALA A 34 -10.75 4.76 4.97
N GLU A 35 -10.65 4.28 6.21
CA GLU A 35 -10.71 5.16 7.39
C GLU A 35 -9.54 6.16 7.43
N ALA A 36 -8.32 5.73 7.09
CA ALA A 36 -7.17 6.64 7.02
C ALA A 36 -7.36 7.75 5.98
N ASN A 37 -7.93 7.41 4.82
CA ASN A 37 -8.23 8.37 3.75
C ASN A 37 -9.44 9.27 4.04
N ARG A 38 -10.40 8.77 4.82
CA ARG A 38 -11.60 9.51 5.22
C ARG A 38 -11.29 10.63 6.19
N GLN A 39 -10.33 10.43 7.10
CA GLN A 39 -9.99 11.44 8.10
C GLN A 39 -9.57 12.76 7.45
N GLY A 40 -10.00 13.88 8.00
CA GLY A 40 -9.63 15.22 7.56
C GLY A 40 -9.95 16.26 8.63
N THR A 41 -9.36 17.45 8.51
CA THR A 41 -9.58 18.52 9.50
C THR A 41 -10.89 19.26 9.24
N THR A 42 -11.21 19.45 7.97
CA THR A 42 -12.33 20.30 7.53
C THR A 42 -13.47 19.52 6.87
N HIS A 43 -13.14 18.36 6.29
CA HIS A 43 -14.06 17.54 5.50
C HIS A 43 -13.61 16.08 5.53
N ASP A 44 -14.58 15.17 5.35
CA ASP A 44 -14.31 13.75 5.16
C ASP A 44 -13.70 13.52 3.77
N TRP A 45 -12.98 12.40 3.63
CA TRP A 45 -12.26 12.02 2.41
C TRP A 45 -11.21 13.05 2.01
N ALA A 46 -10.42 13.49 2.99
CA ALA A 46 -9.36 14.47 2.76
C ALA A 46 -8.12 13.86 2.10
N PHE A 47 -7.94 12.53 2.09
CA PHE A 47 -6.80 11.86 1.46
C PHE A 47 -5.45 12.49 1.86
N ASN A 48 -5.14 12.46 3.16
CA ASN A 48 -3.93 13.06 3.69
C ASN A 48 -2.66 12.41 3.14
N GLU A 49 -1.56 13.15 3.23
CA GLU A 49 -0.21 12.69 2.88
C GLU A 49 0.23 11.52 3.78
N TRP A 50 0.13 11.72 5.11
CA TRP A 50 0.47 10.70 6.09
C TRP A 50 -0.29 10.92 7.40
N LEU A 51 -0.34 9.91 8.24
CA LEU A 51 -0.92 9.95 9.58
C LEU A 51 0.19 9.67 10.60
N HIS A 52 0.13 10.31 11.76
CA HIS A 52 1.09 10.09 12.82
C HIS A 52 1.04 8.63 13.31
N GLY A 53 2.19 7.95 13.41
CA GLY A 53 2.25 6.49 13.61
C GLY A 53 1.67 5.96 14.93
N THR A 54 1.59 6.78 15.96
CA THR A 54 1.00 6.40 17.26
C THR A 54 -0.44 6.89 17.42
N SER A 55 -0.67 8.20 17.29
CA SER A 55 -1.99 8.81 17.46
C SER A 55 -2.95 8.62 16.29
N GLY A 56 -2.46 8.28 15.09
CA GLY A 56 -3.26 8.20 13.88
C GLY A 56 -3.77 9.54 13.36
N HIS A 57 -3.35 10.67 13.93
CA HIS A 57 -3.83 11.97 13.46
C HIS A 57 -3.33 12.28 12.04
N PRO A 58 -4.18 12.88 11.18
CA PRO A 58 -3.76 13.44 9.90
C PRO A 58 -2.58 14.40 10.02
N MET A 59 -1.61 14.27 9.13
CA MET A 59 -0.42 15.10 9.05
C MET A 59 -0.07 15.38 7.58
N GLY A 60 0.81 16.36 7.37
CA GLY A 60 1.17 16.80 6.03
C GLY A 60 0.04 17.56 5.36
N TYR A 61 -0.07 17.44 4.03
CA TYR A 61 -1.09 18.12 3.25
C TYR A 61 -2.30 17.21 2.96
N GLU A 62 -3.50 17.82 2.91
CA GLU A 62 -4.72 17.19 2.41
C GLU A 62 -4.71 17.08 0.86
N GLN A 63 -5.71 16.41 0.30
CA GLN A 63 -6.03 16.27 -1.13
C GLN A 63 -4.89 15.69 -1.97
N GLN A 64 -4.25 14.67 -1.41
CA GLN A 64 -3.09 14.07 -2.04
C GLN A 64 -3.52 13.04 -3.09
N ALA A 65 -3.31 13.37 -4.36
CA ALA A 65 -3.75 12.56 -5.51
C ALA A 65 -3.21 11.12 -5.47
N TRP A 66 -1.98 10.90 -5.01
CA TRP A 66 -1.40 9.57 -4.83
C TRP A 66 -2.08 8.73 -3.74
N SER A 67 -2.56 9.33 -2.63
CA SER A 67 -3.31 8.63 -1.59
C SER A 67 -4.69 8.22 -2.11
N ALA A 68 -5.37 9.13 -2.83
CA ALA A 68 -6.65 8.85 -3.48
C ALA A 68 -6.52 7.78 -4.58
N ALA A 69 -5.52 7.89 -5.46
CA ALA A 69 -5.27 6.95 -6.53
C ALA A 69 -4.98 5.54 -5.99
N MET A 70 -4.17 5.43 -4.94
CA MET A 70 -3.85 4.14 -4.35
C MET A 70 -4.99 3.53 -3.55
N PHE A 71 -5.91 4.34 -3.01
CA PHE A 71 -7.17 3.83 -2.46
C PHE A 71 -8.05 3.18 -3.53
N LEU A 72 -8.25 3.87 -4.67
CA LEU A 72 -9.02 3.33 -5.79
C LEU A 72 -8.37 2.07 -6.39
N TYR A 73 -7.05 2.07 -6.50
CA TYR A 73 -6.28 0.91 -6.93
C TYR A 73 -6.50 -0.30 -6.01
N ALA A 74 -6.40 -0.08 -4.70
CA ALA A 74 -6.58 -1.11 -3.69
C ALA A 74 -8.02 -1.67 -3.66
N GLU A 75 -9.03 -0.80 -3.76
CA GLU A 75 -10.44 -1.22 -3.88
C GLU A 75 -10.63 -2.10 -5.11
N HIS A 76 -10.13 -1.66 -6.27
CA HIS A 76 -10.24 -2.41 -7.50
C HIS A 76 -9.58 -3.79 -7.34
N ALA A 77 -8.36 -3.84 -6.82
CA ALA A 77 -7.62 -5.08 -6.61
C ALA A 77 -8.39 -6.07 -5.72
N VAL A 78 -8.94 -5.61 -4.59
CA VAL A 78 -9.74 -6.46 -3.69
C VAL A 78 -11.01 -6.95 -4.38
N ARG A 79 -11.67 -6.09 -5.15
CA ARG A 79 -12.96 -6.40 -5.79
C ARG A 79 -12.83 -7.37 -6.96
N THR A 80 -11.76 -7.26 -7.75
CA THR A 80 -11.61 -8.02 -9.00
C THR A 80 -10.56 -9.13 -8.91
N GLY A 81 -9.68 -9.09 -7.92
CA GLY A 81 -8.51 -9.95 -7.84
C GLY A 81 -7.43 -9.62 -8.88
N THR A 82 -7.58 -8.53 -9.65
CA THR A 82 -6.63 -8.11 -10.69
C THR A 82 -5.81 -6.93 -10.22
N LEU A 83 -4.55 -6.84 -10.66
CA LEU A 83 -3.65 -5.74 -10.38
C LEU A 83 -3.40 -4.95 -11.67
N PRO A 84 -4.18 -3.89 -11.97
CA PRO A 84 -3.97 -3.06 -13.15
C PRO A 84 -2.51 -2.62 -13.25
N LEU A 85 -1.95 -2.58 -14.45
CA LEU A 85 -0.52 -2.38 -14.73
C LEU A 85 0.39 -3.54 -14.26
N PHE A 86 0.35 -3.96 -12.98
CA PHE A 86 1.29 -4.97 -12.48
C PHE A 86 1.09 -6.35 -13.10
N ASP A 87 -0.16 -6.77 -13.35
CA ASP A 87 -0.42 -8.04 -14.03
C ASP A 87 0.20 -8.05 -15.44
N GLU A 88 0.06 -6.95 -16.17
CA GLU A 88 0.66 -6.79 -17.51
C GLU A 88 2.19 -6.74 -17.45
N LEU A 89 2.77 -6.00 -16.49
CA LEU A 89 4.22 -5.92 -16.30
C LEU A 89 4.83 -7.27 -15.93
N LEU A 90 4.14 -8.05 -15.09
CA LEU A 90 4.57 -9.39 -14.70
C LEU A 90 4.48 -10.37 -15.88
N ALA A 91 3.40 -10.30 -16.66
CA ALA A 91 3.24 -11.11 -17.87
C ALA A 91 4.29 -10.76 -18.95
N ALA A 92 4.69 -9.49 -19.03
CA ALA A 92 5.72 -9.01 -19.95
C ALA A 92 7.16 -9.20 -19.44
N LYS A 93 7.36 -9.74 -18.22
CA LYS A 93 8.69 -9.84 -17.60
C LYS A 93 9.60 -10.76 -18.43
N PRO A 94 10.78 -10.29 -18.88
CA PRO A 94 11.69 -11.11 -19.67
C PRO A 94 12.14 -12.37 -18.92
N VAL A 95 12.26 -13.50 -19.64
CA VAL A 95 12.67 -14.80 -19.05
C VAL A 95 13.99 -14.68 -18.28
N ALA A 96 14.96 -13.92 -18.80
CA ALA A 96 16.23 -13.69 -18.12
C ALA A 96 16.06 -12.98 -16.76
N ALA A 97 15.11 -12.03 -16.66
CA ALA A 97 14.82 -11.32 -15.43
C ALA A 97 14.04 -12.17 -14.42
N VAL A 98 13.20 -13.09 -14.89
CA VAL A 98 12.52 -14.10 -14.03
C VAL A 98 13.54 -15.10 -13.47
N ALA A 99 14.46 -15.58 -14.31
CA ALA A 99 15.47 -16.55 -13.91
C ALA A 99 16.47 -16.00 -12.87
N SER A 100 16.62 -14.67 -12.79
CA SER A 100 17.48 -13.99 -11.82
C SER A 100 16.72 -13.43 -10.61
N GLU A 101 15.43 -13.70 -10.45
CA GLU A 101 14.69 -13.26 -9.26
C GLU A 101 15.18 -13.97 -8.01
N ASP A 102 15.43 -13.19 -6.96
CA ASP A 102 15.59 -13.70 -5.61
C ASP A 102 14.28 -13.49 -4.85
N ASN A 103 13.50 -14.57 -4.77
CA ASN A 103 12.22 -14.61 -4.05
C ASN A 103 12.38 -15.28 -2.68
N GLU A 104 13.61 -15.60 -2.25
CA GLU A 104 13.84 -16.19 -0.94
C GLU A 104 13.85 -15.12 0.15
N PHE A 105 13.34 -15.49 1.32
CA PHE A 105 13.37 -14.61 2.48
C PHE A 105 14.72 -14.76 3.19
N HIS A 106 15.53 -13.69 3.17
CA HIS A 106 16.85 -13.66 3.80
C HIS A 106 16.81 -12.96 5.15
N MET A 107 17.10 -13.71 6.22
CA MET A 107 17.32 -13.13 7.54
C MET A 107 18.80 -12.76 7.68
N THR A 108 19.13 -11.48 7.56
CA THR A 108 20.43 -10.97 7.97
C THR A 108 20.32 -10.35 9.36
N GLY A 109 21.25 -10.66 10.26
CA GLY A 109 21.31 -10.01 11.56
C GLY A 109 21.59 -8.52 11.37
N GLY A 110 20.59 -7.68 11.63
CA GLY A 110 20.72 -6.23 11.45
C GLY A 110 21.74 -5.64 12.42
N GLY A 111 22.95 -5.37 11.92
CA GLY A 111 23.93 -4.51 12.58
C GLY A 111 23.87 -3.12 11.95
N GLY A 112 23.24 -2.16 12.64
CA GLY A 112 23.37 -0.74 12.30
C GLY A 112 24.83 -0.28 12.45
N PRO A 113 25.23 0.83 11.79
CA PRO A 113 26.59 1.36 11.94
C PRO A 113 26.85 1.74 13.40
N ALA A 114 28.04 1.35 13.89
CA ALA A 114 28.59 1.75 15.18
C ALA A 114 28.97 3.24 15.22
#